data_AF-A0A5B8Z9Q2-F1
#
_entry.id   AF-A0A5B8Z9Q2-F1
#
_cell.length_a   1.000
_cell.length_b   1.000
_cell.length_c   1.000
_cell.angle_alpha   90.00
_cell.angle_beta   90.00
_cell.angle_gamma   90.00
#
_symmetry.space_group_name_H-M   'P 1'
#
loop_
_entity.id
_entity.type
_entity.pdbx_description
1 polymer ?
#
loop_
_entity_poly.entity_id
_entity_poly.type
_entity_poly.pdbx_seq_one_letter_code
_entity_poly.pdbx_strand_id
1 'polypeptide(L)'
;MKRILSLLFAIVLIFSISPNNSAKASVMWGKTELRKGQIGKVTILQDSQLWKFDKDNKTLVEVRKLNKGEEYRVYSYRNDLGGLYGVGGGSFIKKSAAAKYETPSKAKLQALGVKVAKANYQDVFQYPQVEGLLNSAAQKNINEVLQKHIESSYKSALEVKKSNQDDPDHEYSYEVSYEVSYEVKYNKNNLLSILIYDYTYTGGAHGITAVQSYNFDIRTGNQIALTNVAENKSELTKLMKYTKADLLNQNKKIGMVFTDQLDDLTFDNSRPFYFYENGIVVKFQHYEAAAYVAGMLEVKVPYSVFR
;
A
#
# COMPACT_ATOMS: atom_id res chain seq x y z
N MET A 1 11.70 -3.52 -45.87
CA MET A 1 12.30 -4.80 -45.39
C MET A 1 13.45 -4.48 -44.44
N LYS A 2 13.64 -5.32 -43.40
CA LYS A 2 14.54 -5.22 -42.22
C LYS A 2 13.86 -4.56 -41.01
N ARG A 3 12.93 -5.28 -40.37
CA ARG A 3 13.08 -6.30 -39.29
C ARG A 3 13.19 -5.65 -37.91
N ILE A 4 12.02 -5.69 -37.26
CA ILE A 4 11.68 -5.26 -35.92
C ILE A 4 12.51 -6.03 -34.89
N LEU A 5 12.94 -5.31 -33.86
CA LEU A 5 13.72 -5.75 -32.72
C LEU A 5 12.88 -6.76 -31.89
N SER A 6 13.29 -8.02 -31.87
CA SER A 6 12.69 -9.05 -31.02
C SER A 6 13.22 -8.89 -29.59
N LEU A 7 12.39 -8.39 -28.67
CA LEU A 7 12.68 -8.42 -27.24
C LEU A 7 12.40 -9.81 -26.66
N LEU A 8 13.38 -10.37 -25.96
CA LEU A 8 13.28 -11.60 -25.18
C LEU A 8 12.24 -11.43 -24.05
N PHE A 9 11.20 -12.26 -24.06
CA PHE A 9 10.37 -12.51 -22.88
C PHE A 9 10.99 -13.66 -22.06
N ALA A 10 11.58 -13.34 -20.92
CA ALA A 10 11.97 -14.35 -19.93
C ALA A 10 10.73 -14.75 -19.11
N ILE A 11 10.25 -15.97 -19.33
CA ILE A 11 9.15 -16.57 -18.56
C ILE A 11 9.71 -17.04 -17.21
N VAL A 12 9.37 -16.31 -16.14
CA VAL A 12 9.58 -16.78 -14.76
C VAL A 12 8.31 -17.49 -14.30
N LEU A 13 8.37 -18.81 -14.23
CA LEU A 13 7.34 -19.66 -13.62
C LEU A 13 7.39 -19.49 -12.10
N ILE A 14 6.36 -18.88 -11.52
CA ILE A 14 6.17 -18.81 -10.07
C ILE A 14 5.07 -19.80 -9.68
N PHE A 15 5.45 -20.82 -8.91
CA PHE A 15 4.51 -21.72 -8.24
C PHE A 15 3.63 -20.92 -7.28
N SER A 16 2.32 -20.90 -7.55
CA SER A 16 1.33 -20.23 -6.71
C SER A 16 0.91 -21.18 -5.58
N ILE A 17 1.44 -20.94 -4.38
CA ILE A 17 0.81 -21.46 -3.16
C ILE A 17 -0.23 -20.41 -2.76
N SER A 18 -1.50 -20.74 -2.95
CA SER A 18 -2.63 -19.87 -2.56
C SER A 18 -2.68 -19.71 -1.04
N PRO A 19 -2.59 -18.49 -0.49
CA PRO A 19 -3.04 -18.25 0.88
C PRO A 19 -4.54 -17.97 0.85
N ASN A 20 -5.32 -18.95 1.29
CA ASN A 20 -6.74 -18.78 1.60
C ASN A 20 -6.96 -17.69 2.67
N ASN A 21 -8.09 -17.00 2.50
CA ASN A 21 -8.83 -16.11 3.42
C ASN A 21 -8.71 -14.61 3.14
N SER A 22 -9.55 -14.15 2.20
CA SER A 22 -10.01 -12.77 2.18
C SER A 22 -11.22 -12.60 3.10
N ALA A 23 -11.05 -11.78 4.15
CA ALA A 23 -12.07 -10.95 4.83
C ALA A 23 -11.62 -10.60 6.27
N LYS A 24 -10.62 -9.72 6.37
CA LYS A 24 -10.50 -8.57 7.29
C LYS A 24 -9.08 -8.05 7.20
N ALA A 25 -8.91 -6.89 6.57
CA ALA A 25 -7.64 -6.16 6.50
C ALA A 25 -7.30 -5.50 7.86
N SER A 26 -7.32 -6.28 8.92
CA SER A 26 -6.99 -5.82 10.26
C SER A 26 -6.09 -6.87 10.91
N VAL A 27 -4.99 -6.43 11.51
CA VAL A 27 -4.07 -7.32 12.23
C VAL A 27 -4.73 -7.75 13.53
N MET A 28 -5.40 -8.91 13.55
CA MET A 28 -6.09 -9.37 14.75
C MET A 28 -5.11 -9.88 15.83
N TRP A 29 -5.43 -9.61 17.09
CA TRP A 29 -4.76 -10.12 18.27
C TRP A 29 -5.79 -10.56 19.31
N GLY A 30 -6.12 -11.86 19.26
CA GLY A 30 -7.27 -12.39 19.99
C GLY A 30 -8.56 -11.82 19.38
N LYS A 31 -9.43 -11.28 20.24
CA LYS A 31 -10.71 -10.67 19.88
C LYS A 31 -10.59 -9.19 19.49
N THR A 32 -9.41 -8.59 19.68
CA THR A 32 -9.16 -7.18 19.36
C THR A 32 -8.27 -7.06 18.12
N GLU A 33 -8.53 -6.07 17.26
CA GLU A 33 -7.59 -5.68 16.22
C GLU A 33 -6.41 -4.92 16.85
N LEU A 34 -5.18 -5.27 16.54
CA LEU A 34 -4.00 -4.50 16.90
C LEU A 34 -3.99 -3.15 16.15
N ARG A 35 -3.74 -2.06 16.87
CA ARG A 35 -3.67 -0.70 16.30
C ARG A 35 -2.29 -0.07 16.51
N LYS A 36 -1.91 0.87 15.62
CA LYS A 36 -0.71 1.68 15.81
C LYS A 36 -0.81 2.45 17.13
N GLY A 37 0.27 2.46 17.93
CA GLY A 37 0.30 3.08 19.26
C GLY A 37 -0.23 2.19 20.40
N GLN A 38 -0.77 1.00 20.10
CA GLN A 38 -1.07 -0.01 21.12
C GLN A 38 0.24 -0.62 21.64
N ILE A 39 0.47 -0.52 22.95
CA ILE A 39 1.67 -1.05 23.61
C ILE A 39 1.47 -2.49 24.11
N GLY A 40 0.23 -2.93 24.26
CA GLY A 40 -0.09 -4.27 24.72
C GLY A 40 -1.57 -4.62 24.65
N LYS A 41 -1.93 -5.77 25.23
CA LYS A 41 -3.30 -6.24 25.37
C LYS A 41 -3.47 -6.79 26.79
N VAL A 42 -4.63 -6.54 27.39
CA VAL A 42 -5.05 -7.20 28.63
C VAL A 42 -6.16 -8.19 28.31
N THR A 43 -6.02 -9.42 28.80
CA THR A 43 -7.10 -10.41 28.85
C THR A 43 -7.52 -10.61 30.29
N ILE A 44 -8.83 -10.49 30.55
CA ILE A 44 -9.41 -10.67 31.89
C ILE A 44 -9.50 -12.17 32.20
N LEU A 45 -8.78 -12.64 33.21
CA LEU A 45 -8.73 -14.04 33.63
C LEU A 45 -9.79 -14.38 34.68
N GLN A 46 -10.20 -13.39 35.46
CA GLN A 46 -11.21 -13.46 36.52
C GLN A 46 -11.96 -12.13 36.56
N ASP A 47 -13.21 -12.15 37.02
CA ASP A 47 -14.04 -10.94 37.06
C ASP A 47 -13.32 -9.79 37.78
N SER A 48 -13.42 -8.60 37.21
CA SER A 48 -12.68 -7.43 37.66
C SER A 48 -13.52 -6.16 37.44
N GLN A 49 -12.89 -5.01 37.49
CA GLN A 49 -13.53 -3.72 37.32
C GLN A 49 -12.74 -2.86 36.35
N LEU A 50 -13.48 -2.07 35.57
CA LEU A 50 -12.96 -0.98 34.77
C LEU A 50 -12.99 0.28 35.63
N TRP A 51 -11.90 1.02 35.63
CA TRP A 51 -11.74 2.21 36.48
C TRP A 51 -11.54 3.45 35.62
N LYS A 52 -11.98 4.61 36.09
CA LYS A 52 -11.50 5.91 35.62
C LYS A 52 -10.63 6.55 36.69
N PHE A 53 -9.58 7.23 36.25
CA PHE A 53 -8.72 7.99 37.16
C PHE A 53 -9.31 9.39 37.37
N ASP A 54 -9.72 9.66 38.61
CA ASP A 54 -10.09 10.99 39.07
C ASP A 54 -8.80 11.78 39.37
N LYS A 55 -8.54 12.83 38.59
CA LYS A 55 -7.33 13.64 38.73
C LYS A 55 -7.36 14.52 39.97
N ASP A 56 -8.53 14.98 40.38
CA ASP A 56 -8.68 15.96 41.45
C ASP A 56 -8.44 15.29 42.79
N ASN A 57 -9.02 14.09 42.96
CA ASN A 57 -8.88 13.31 44.19
C ASN A 57 -7.72 12.29 44.14
N LYS A 58 -7.09 12.10 42.97
CA LYS A 58 -6.07 11.07 42.71
C LYS A 58 -6.56 9.65 43.05
N THR A 59 -7.85 9.39 42.88
CA THR A 59 -8.49 8.11 43.18
C THR A 59 -8.99 7.40 41.92
N LEU A 60 -9.43 6.16 42.07
CA LEU A 60 -10.06 5.39 41.02
C LEU A 60 -11.55 5.25 41.29
N VAL A 61 -12.35 5.61 40.29
CA VAL A 61 -13.81 5.46 40.31
C VAL A 61 -14.18 4.26 39.44
N GLU A 62 -14.96 3.33 39.99
CA GLU A 62 -15.46 2.19 39.22
C GLU A 62 -16.41 2.68 38.12
N VAL A 63 -16.19 2.22 36.89
CA VAL A 63 -17.05 2.49 35.74
C VAL A 63 -18.04 1.36 35.54
N ARG A 64 -17.54 0.12 35.52
CA ARG A 64 -18.33 -1.11 35.41
C ARG A 64 -17.50 -2.33 35.79
N LYS A 65 -18.19 -3.45 36.02
CA LYS A 65 -17.57 -4.77 36.11
C LYS A 65 -17.07 -5.26 34.75
N LEU A 66 -15.99 -6.03 34.76
CA LEU A 66 -15.38 -6.71 33.63
C LEU A 66 -15.51 -8.21 33.83
N ASN A 67 -15.95 -8.94 32.81
CA ASN A 67 -16.11 -10.39 32.90
C ASN A 67 -14.86 -11.14 32.42
N LYS A 68 -14.64 -12.35 32.97
CA LYS A 68 -13.64 -13.28 32.45
C LYS A 68 -13.77 -13.47 30.92
N GLY A 69 -12.64 -13.39 30.22
CA GLY A 69 -12.53 -13.59 28.78
C GLY A 69 -12.73 -12.33 27.92
N GLU A 70 -13.02 -11.18 28.55
CA GLU A 70 -12.94 -9.88 27.89
C GLU A 70 -11.48 -9.51 27.56
N GLU A 71 -11.28 -8.81 26.44
CA GLU A 71 -9.97 -8.38 25.98
C GLU A 71 -9.93 -6.89 25.66
N TYR A 72 -8.85 -6.23 26.05
CA TYR A 72 -8.67 -4.80 25.91
C TYR A 72 -7.32 -4.47 25.31
N ARG A 73 -7.30 -3.49 24.40
CA ARG A 73 -6.07 -2.86 23.94
C ARG A 73 -5.50 -2.00 25.05
N VAL A 74 -4.18 -1.99 25.20
CA VAL A 74 -3.49 -1.12 26.14
C VAL A 74 -2.67 -0.10 25.36
N TYR A 75 -2.81 1.17 25.70
CA TYR A 75 -2.13 2.30 25.05
C TYR A 75 -1.13 2.99 25.96
N SER A 76 -1.28 2.82 27.27
CA SER A 76 -0.37 3.39 28.26
C SER A 76 -0.30 2.49 29.49
N TYR A 77 0.78 2.64 30.24
CA TYR A 77 0.95 2.02 31.53
C TYR A 77 1.38 3.09 32.53
N ARG A 78 0.78 3.05 33.71
CA ARG A 78 1.17 3.92 34.83
C ARG A 78 1.55 3.06 36.03
N ASN A 79 2.54 3.52 36.79
CA ASN A 79 3.05 2.82 37.98
C ASN A 79 2.32 3.20 39.29
N ASP A 80 1.36 4.12 39.23
CA ASP A 80 0.57 4.48 40.39
C ASP A 80 -0.37 3.34 40.81
N LEU A 81 -0.73 3.34 42.10
CA LEU A 81 -1.73 2.43 42.68
C LEU A 81 -1.49 0.94 42.34
N GLY A 82 -0.21 0.52 42.28
CA GLY A 82 0.16 -0.87 42.00
C GLY A 82 0.20 -1.25 40.51
N GLY A 83 -0.02 -0.30 39.61
CA GLY A 83 0.06 -0.47 38.17
C GLY A 83 -1.30 -0.39 37.49
N LEU A 84 -1.41 0.47 36.47
CA LEU A 84 -2.63 0.68 35.71
C LEU A 84 -2.39 0.55 34.21
N TYR A 85 -3.15 -0.32 33.55
CA TYR A 85 -3.17 -0.45 32.09
C TYR A 85 -4.23 0.50 31.52
N GLY A 86 -3.81 1.54 30.80
CA GLY A 86 -4.72 2.48 30.16
C GLY A 86 -5.31 1.89 28.88
N VAL A 87 -6.64 1.71 28.86
CA VAL A 87 -7.37 1.03 27.77
C VAL A 87 -8.16 1.96 26.84
N GLY A 88 -7.91 3.26 26.94
CA GLY A 88 -8.56 4.31 26.15
C GLY A 88 -9.66 5.04 26.91
N GLY A 89 -10.03 6.24 26.45
CA GLY A 89 -11.11 7.05 27.06
C GLY A 89 -10.90 7.39 28.55
N GLY A 90 -9.64 7.49 28.99
CA GLY A 90 -9.30 7.70 30.41
C GLY A 90 -9.60 6.51 31.33
N SER A 91 -9.89 5.33 30.77
CA SER A 91 -10.21 4.13 31.53
C SER A 91 -8.98 3.24 31.73
N PHE A 92 -8.97 2.53 32.85
CA PHE A 92 -7.85 1.73 33.33
C PHE A 92 -8.30 0.36 33.84
N ILE A 93 -7.43 -0.62 33.66
CA ILE A 93 -7.51 -1.93 34.32
C ILE A 93 -6.34 -2.03 35.28
N LYS A 94 -6.61 -2.39 36.53
CA LYS A 94 -5.57 -2.57 37.56
C LYS A 94 -4.71 -3.79 37.23
N LYS A 95 -3.40 -3.68 37.42
CA LYS A 95 -2.48 -4.80 37.36
C LYS A 95 -2.77 -5.74 38.53
N SER A 96 -3.11 -6.99 38.22
CA SER A 96 -3.42 -8.03 39.21
C SER A 96 -3.37 -9.42 38.56
N ALA A 97 -3.52 -10.47 39.37
CA ALA A 97 -3.66 -11.83 38.88
C ALA A 97 -4.92 -12.04 38.00
N ALA A 98 -5.91 -11.15 38.10
CA ALA A 98 -7.12 -11.18 37.26
C ALA A 98 -6.89 -10.59 35.86
N ALA A 99 -5.76 -9.93 35.59
CA ALA A 99 -5.48 -9.25 34.33
C ALA A 99 -4.15 -9.70 33.72
N LYS A 100 -4.21 -10.51 32.65
CA LYS A 100 -3.03 -10.93 31.90
C LYS A 100 -2.64 -9.86 30.89
N TYR A 101 -1.50 -9.21 31.10
CA TYR A 101 -0.92 -8.30 30.13
C TYR A 101 0.04 -9.02 29.18
N GLU A 102 -0.07 -8.73 27.89
CA GLU A 102 0.81 -9.25 26.85
C GLU A 102 1.26 -8.08 25.95
N THR A 103 2.46 -8.18 25.37
CA THR A 103 2.96 -7.24 24.34
C THR A 103 2.80 -7.85 22.96
N PRO A 104 2.60 -7.03 21.89
CA PRO A 104 2.50 -7.56 20.54
C PRO A 104 3.82 -8.20 20.13
N SER A 105 3.75 -9.32 19.40
CA SER A 105 4.97 -9.92 18.83
C SER A 105 5.56 -9.00 17.75
N LYS A 106 6.85 -9.15 17.46
CA LYS A 106 7.50 -8.41 16.37
C LYS A 106 6.78 -8.59 15.03
N ALA A 107 6.30 -9.81 14.73
CA ALA A 107 5.56 -10.10 13.51
C ALA A 107 4.25 -9.32 13.42
N LYS A 108 3.53 -9.17 14.54
CA LYS A 108 2.31 -8.36 14.59
C LYS A 108 2.60 -6.87 14.42
N LEU A 109 3.69 -6.37 15.00
CA LEU A 109 4.12 -4.98 14.81
C LEU A 109 4.48 -4.71 13.34
N GLN A 110 5.25 -5.61 12.71
CA GLN A 110 5.57 -5.51 11.29
C GLN A 110 4.31 -5.55 10.41
N ALA A 111 3.32 -6.36 10.78
CA ALA A 111 2.06 -6.42 10.04
C ALA A 111 1.30 -5.08 10.05
N LEU A 112 1.55 -4.17 10.99
CA LEU A 112 0.96 -2.81 10.98
C LEU A 112 1.63 -1.87 9.98
N GLY A 113 2.75 -2.27 9.39
CA GLY A 113 3.53 -1.50 8.43
C GLY A 113 5.03 -1.61 8.67
N VAL A 114 5.80 -1.35 7.63
CA VAL A 114 7.27 -1.35 7.64
C VAL A 114 7.82 0.07 7.47
N LYS A 115 9.09 0.27 7.82
CA LYS A 115 9.76 1.53 7.50
C LYS A 115 10.07 1.55 6.00
N VAL A 116 9.65 2.63 5.33
CA VAL A 116 10.03 2.93 3.95
C VAL A 116 10.90 4.17 3.99
N ALA A 117 12.20 3.99 3.74
CA ALA A 117 13.19 5.05 3.73
C ALA A 117 13.45 5.55 2.31
N LYS A 118 13.96 6.78 2.21
CA LYS A 118 14.45 7.35 0.95
C LYS A 118 15.90 6.90 0.75
N ALA A 119 16.20 6.31 -0.39
CA ALA A 119 17.55 6.05 -0.86
C ALA A 119 17.86 6.95 -2.06
N ASN A 120 19.12 7.35 -2.20
CA ASN A 120 19.61 8.09 -3.37
C ASN A 120 20.18 7.11 -4.40
N TYR A 121 19.93 7.37 -5.67
CA TYR A 121 20.53 6.66 -6.79
C TYR A 121 21.30 7.64 -7.67
N GLN A 122 22.62 7.46 -7.74
CA GLN A 122 23.57 8.27 -8.52
C GLN A 122 23.49 9.78 -8.23
N ASP A 123 23.05 10.16 -7.02
CA ASP A 123 22.76 11.56 -6.62
C ASP A 123 21.77 12.30 -7.54
N VAL A 124 21.05 11.57 -8.39
CA VAL A 124 20.05 12.13 -9.32
C VAL A 124 18.64 11.88 -8.82
N PHE A 125 18.34 10.65 -8.38
CA PHE A 125 16.98 10.28 -8.00
C PHE A 125 16.87 9.78 -6.57
N GLN A 126 15.72 10.08 -5.96
CA GLN A 126 15.32 9.49 -4.69
C GLN A 126 14.26 8.41 -4.93
N TYR A 127 14.42 7.25 -4.31
CA TYR A 127 13.50 6.12 -4.47
C TYR A 127 13.29 5.39 -3.13
N PRO A 128 12.19 4.62 -2.99
CA PRO A 128 11.88 3.96 -1.73
C PRO A 128 12.70 2.68 -1.53
N GLN A 129 13.12 2.44 -0.28
CA GLN A 129 13.60 1.14 0.20
C GLN A 129 12.90 0.75 1.50
N VAL A 130 12.64 -0.54 1.67
CA VAL A 130 12.12 -1.09 2.93
C VAL A 130 13.25 -1.44 3.89
N GLU A 131 13.01 -1.20 5.18
CA GLU A 131 13.97 -1.48 6.25
C GLU A 131 13.29 -2.19 7.44
N GLY A 132 14.07 -3.00 8.16
CA GLY A 132 13.68 -3.59 9.43
C GLY A 132 12.70 -4.75 9.32
N LEU A 133 12.63 -5.42 8.17
CA LEU A 133 11.82 -6.64 8.03
C LEU A 133 12.47 -7.78 8.82
N LEU A 134 11.62 -8.58 9.48
CA LEU A 134 12.03 -9.78 10.22
C LEU A 134 12.64 -10.84 9.31
N ASN A 135 12.17 -10.90 8.05
CA ASN A 135 12.72 -11.77 7.03
C ASN A 135 13.63 -10.94 6.12
N SER A 136 14.95 -11.13 6.27
CA SER A 136 15.96 -10.42 5.47
C SER A 136 15.90 -10.77 3.98
N ALA A 137 15.54 -12.00 3.63
CA ALA A 137 15.36 -12.40 2.22
C ALA A 137 14.16 -11.67 1.60
N ALA A 138 13.05 -11.55 2.33
CA ALA A 138 11.89 -10.76 1.89
C ALA A 138 12.27 -9.29 1.68
N GLN A 139 13.03 -8.70 2.61
CA GLN A 139 13.54 -7.32 2.48
C GLN A 139 14.38 -7.15 1.22
N LYS A 140 15.32 -8.08 1.01
CA LYS A 140 16.21 -8.07 -0.16
C LYS A 140 15.40 -8.15 -1.45
N ASN A 141 14.44 -9.07 -1.55
CA ASN A 141 13.60 -9.22 -2.73
C ASN A 141 12.83 -7.93 -3.07
N ILE A 142 12.21 -7.29 -2.07
CA ILE A 142 11.49 -6.03 -2.28
C ILE A 142 12.44 -4.93 -2.77
N ASN A 143 13.57 -4.76 -2.09
CA ASN A 143 14.52 -3.71 -2.44
C ASN A 143 15.19 -3.93 -3.80
N GLU A 144 15.42 -5.18 -4.21
CA GLU A 144 15.93 -5.49 -5.55
C GLU A 144 14.94 -5.11 -6.65
N VAL A 145 13.62 -5.32 -6.43
CA VAL A 145 12.59 -4.90 -7.39
C VAL A 145 12.55 -3.38 -7.52
N LEU A 146 12.55 -2.66 -6.40
CA LEU A 146 12.53 -1.19 -6.38
C LEU A 146 13.83 -0.61 -6.96
N GLN A 147 14.96 -1.26 -6.71
CA GLN A 147 16.26 -0.87 -7.28
C GLN A 147 16.28 -1.05 -8.80
N LYS A 148 15.76 -2.17 -9.33
CA LYS A 148 15.69 -2.38 -10.79
C LYS A 148 14.86 -1.31 -11.49
N HIS A 149 13.78 -0.85 -10.85
CA HIS A 149 13.00 0.27 -11.38
C HIS A 149 13.87 1.53 -11.49
N ILE A 150 14.52 1.96 -10.39
CA ILE A 150 15.29 3.22 -10.42
C ILE A 150 16.52 3.14 -11.35
N GLU A 151 17.13 1.97 -11.49
CA GLU A 151 18.18 1.71 -12.48
C GLU A 151 17.67 1.90 -13.92
N SER A 152 16.43 1.46 -14.20
CA SER A 152 15.77 1.67 -15.49
C SER A 152 15.41 3.13 -15.73
N SER A 153 14.89 3.83 -14.72
CA SER A 153 14.59 5.26 -14.79
C SER A 153 15.86 6.08 -15.04
N TYR A 154 16.98 5.74 -14.39
CA TYR A 154 18.27 6.39 -14.63
C TYR A 154 18.77 6.21 -16.05
N LYS A 155 18.69 5.00 -16.60
CA LYS A 155 19.03 4.77 -18.02
C LYS A 155 18.16 5.61 -18.95
N SER A 156 16.85 5.66 -18.70
CA SER A 156 15.90 6.45 -19.50
C SER A 156 16.23 7.95 -19.42
N ALA A 157 16.60 8.46 -18.25
CA ALA A 157 17.03 9.84 -18.09
C ALA A 157 18.31 10.17 -18.86
N LEU A 158 19.27 9.24 -18.93
CA LEU A 158 20.48 9.40 -19.75
C LEU A 158 20.14 9.39 -21.25
N GLU A 159 19.23 8.53 -21.68
CA GLU A 159 18.77 8.47 -23.08
C GLU A 159 18.07 9.77 -23.49
N VAL A 160 17.18 10.31 -22.66
CA VAL A 160 16.53 11.61 -22.91
C VAL A 160 17.54 12.74 -23.08
N LYS A 161 18.53 12.82 -22.19
CA LYS A 161 19.60 13.83 -22.28
C LYS A 161 20.42 13.67 -23.56
N LYS A 162 20.77 12.43 -23.93
CA LYS A 162 21.55 12.14 -25.12
C LYS A 162 20.78 12.49 -26.40
N SER A 163 19.52 12.06 -26.51
CA SER A 163 18.68 12.37 -27.67
C SER A 163 18.50 13.88 -27.87
N ASN A 164 18.40 14.65 -26.77
CA ASN A 164 18.36 16.11 -26.86
C ASN A 164 19.69 16.68 -27.38
N GLN A 165 20.84 16.12 -27.00
CA GLN A 165 22.19 16.56 -27.44
C GLN A 165 22.52 16.21 -28.90
N ASP A 166 21.94 15.14 -29.43
CA ASP A 166 22.18 14.69 -30.80
C ASP A 166 21.22 15.35 -31.82
N ASP A 167 20.31 16.24 -31.39
CA ASP A 167 19.33 16.88 -32.27
C ASP A 167 19.99 17.90 -33.22
N PRO A 168 19.99 17.70 -34.55
CA PRO A 168 20.63 18.62 -35.49
C PRO A 168 19.97 20.00 -35.57
N ASP A 169 18.75 20.18 -35.06
CA ASP A 169 17.98 21.44 -35.04
C ASP A 169 18.10 22.17 -33.68
N HIS A 170 19.25 22.01 -33.01
CA HIS A 170 19.59 22.52 -31.67
C HIS A 170 19.33 24.02 -31.42
N GLU A 171 19.05 24.80 -32.46
CA GLU A 171 18.76 26.23 -32.38
C GLU A 171 17.51 26.53 -31.52
N TYR A 172 16.64 25.53 -31.29
CA TYR A 172 15.47 25.61 -30.41
C TYR A 172 15.44 24.52 -29.32
N SER A 173 16.59 24.12 -28.75
CA SER A 173 16.64 23.08 -27.72
C SER A 173 15.78 23.45 -26.50
N TYR A 174 14.69 22.73 -26.26
CA TYR A 174 13.92 22.82 -25.01
C TYR A 174 14.76 22.25 -23.86
N GLU A 175 14.61 22.79 -22.65
CA GLU A 175 15.17 22.15 -21.46
C GLU A 175 14.41 20.84 -21.22
N VAL A 176 15.03 19.71 -21.56
CA VAL A 176 14.46 18.38 -21.31
C VAL A 176 14.59 18.03 -19.84
N SER A 177 13.59 17.36 -19.28
CA SER A 177 13.60 16.93 -17.89
C SER A 177 13.11 15.50 -17.74
N TYR A 178 13.69 14.81 -16.74
CA TYR A 178 13.25 13.50 -16.30
C TYR A 178 13.20 13.51 -14.79
N GLU A 179 12.05 13.20 -14.23
CA GLU A 179 11.82 13.22 -12.78
C GLU A 179 11.24 11.89 -12.33
N VAL A 180 11.69 11.43 -11.16
CA VAL A 180 11.14 10.24 -10.50
C VAL A 180 10.54 10.66 -9.17
N SER A 181 9.30 10.26 -8.93
CA SER A 181 8.63 10.43 -7.64
C SER A 181 7.89 9.17 -7.23
N TYR A 182 7.56 9.03 -5.94
CA TYR A 182 6.86 7.85 -5.46
C TYR A 182 5.85 8.18 -4.36
N GLU A 183 4.83 7.33 -4.23
CA GLU A 183 3.81 7.39 -3.19
C GLU A 183 3.67 6.03 -2.49
N VAL A 184 3.74 6.01 -1.16
CA VAL A 184 3.33 4.82 -0.38
C VAL A 184 1.83 4.88 -0.17
N LYS A 185 1.07 4.13 -0.96
CA LYS A 185 -0.41 4.13 -0.93
C LYS A 185 -0.98 3.24 0.17
N TYR A 186 -0.26 2.17 0.52
CA TYR A 186 -0.69 1.22 1.55
C TYR A 186 0.51 0.61 2.25
N ASN A 187 0.46 0.49 3.57
CA ASN A 187 1.56 -0.09 4.36
C ASN A 187 1.03 -0.64 5.67
N LYS A 188 0.26 -1.73 5.59
CA LYS A 188 -0.36 -2.42 6.72
C LYS A 188 -0.91 -3.77 6.28
N ASN A 189 -1.33 -4.58 7.25
CA ASN A 189 -1.86 -5.93 7.06
C ASN A 189 -0.93 -6.86 6.28
N ASN A 190 0.37 -6.73 6.51
CA ASN A 190 1.42 -7.40 5.74
C ASN A 190 1.48 -7.03 4.24
N LEU A 191 0.78 -5.98 3.83
CA LEU A 191 0.78 -5.50 2.46
C LEU A 191 1.44 -4.13 2.37
N LEU A 192 2.24 -3.96 1.33
CA LEU A 192 2.86 -2.70 0.96
C LEU A 192 2.49 -2.39 -0.49
N SER A 193 1.95 -1.20 -0.75
CA SER A 193 1.67 -0.68 -2.10
C SER A 193 2.43 0.62 -2.29
N ILE A 194 3.25 0.66 -3.33
CA ILE A 194 4.03 1.83 -3.75
C ILE A 194 3.67 2.13 -5.20
N LEU A 195 3.37 3.39 -5.52
CA LEU A 195 3.37 3.89 -6.89
C LEU A 195 4.70 4.59 -7.14
N ILE A 196 5.31 4.36 -8.30
CA ILE A 196 6.44 5.14 -8.78
C ILE A 196 6.03 5.78 -10.11
N TYR A 197 6.36 7.07 -10.24
CA TYR A 197 6.03 7.90 -11.38
C TYR A 197 7.32 8.34 -12.05
N ASP A 198 7.42 8.06 -13.34
CA ASP A 198 8.45 8.55 -14.24
C ASP A 198 7.85 9.66 -15.09
N TYR A 199 8.24 10.90 -14.82
CA TYR A 199 7.88 12.04 -15.65
C TYR A 199 8.98 12.31 -16.66
N THR A 200 8.59 12.63 -17.88
CA THR A 200 9.52 13.00 -18.95
C THR A 200 8.95 14.18 -19.73
N TYR A 201 9.78 15.19 -19.95
CA TYR A 201 9.53 16.29 -20.87
C TYR A 201 10.66 16.36 -21.90
N THR A 202 10.29 16.24 -23.18
CA THR A 202 11.22 16.32 -24.31
C THR A 202 10.81 17.42 -25.29
N GLY A 203 10.21 18.50 -24.80
CA GLY A 203 9.59 19.56 -25.61
C GLY A 203 8.09 19.35 -25.87
N GLY A 204 7.47 20.31 -26.55
CA GLY A 204 6.03 20.34 -26.83
C GLY A 204 5.19 20.99 -25.73
N ALA A 205 3.87 20.80 -25.79
CA ALA A 205 2.90 21.50 -24.92
C ALA A 205 2.94 21.06 -23.45
N HIS A 206 3.30 19.80 -23.17
CA HIS A 206 3.40 19.25 -21.81
C HIS A 206 4.25 17.97 -21.80
N GLY A 207 4.72 17.58 -20.62
CA GLY A 207 5.38 16.29 -20.40
C GLY A 207 4.39 15.12 -20.32
N ILE A 208 4.93 13.90 -20.28
CA ILE A 208 4.18 12.68 -20.06
C ILE A 208 4.67 12.02 -18.78
N THR A 209 3.75 11.35 -18.07
CA THR A 209 4.08 10.57 -16.88
C THR A 209 3.62 9.15 -17.08
N ALA A 210 4.53 8.20 -16.85
CA ALA A 210 4.20 6.79 -16.68
C ALA A 210 4.12 6.47 -15.19
N VAL A 211 3.08 5.75 -14.77
CA VAL A 211 2.97 5.23 -13.40
C VAL A 211 3.11 3.71 -13.39
N GLN A 212 3.93 3.18 -12.48
CA GLN A 212 4.01 1.75 -12.17
C GLN A 212 3.63 1.51 -10.71
N SER A 213 3.01 0.36 -10.43
CA SER A 213 2.67 -0.04 -9.07
C SER A 213 3.46 -1.25 -8.62
N TYR A 214 3.94 -1.20 -7.38
CA TYR A 214 4.63 -2.29 -6.71
C TYR A 214 3.86 -2.65 -5.44
N ASN A 215 3.25 -3.84 -5.46
CA ASN A 215 2.45 -4.37 -4.38
C ASN A 215 3.14 -5.61 -3.81
N PHE A 216 3.39 -5.69 -2.52
CA PHE A 216 4.16 -6.77 -1.91
C PHE A 216 3.45 -7.40 -0.71
N ASP A 217 3.63 -8.72 -0.54
CA ASP A 217 3.52 -9.36 0.77
C ASP A 217 4.86 -9.21 1.50
N ILE A 218 4.90 -8.41 2.56
CA ILE A 218 6.14 -8.08 3.29
C ILE A 218 6.73 -9.27 4.07
N ARG A 219 5.98 -10.38 4.21
CA ARG A 219 6.47 -11.59 4.89
C ARG A 219 7.37 -12.41 3.99
N THR A 220 7.05 -12.44 2.69
CA THR A 220 7.74 -13.25 1.67
C THR A 220 8.62 -12.39 0.75
N GLY A 221 8.28 -11.11 0.60
CA GLY A 221 8.89 -10.19 -0.36
C GLY A 221 8.37 -10.37 -1.78
N ASN A 222 7.35 -11.22 -1.98
CA ASN A 222 6.79 -11.48 -3.29
C ASN A 222 5.92 -10.31 -3.74
N GLN A 223 6.06 -9.94 -5.02
CA GLN A 223 5.18 -9.00 -5.66
C GLN A 223 3.82 -9.65 -5.94
N ILE A 224 2.75 -8.89 -5.73
CA ILE A 224 1.36 -9.29 -5.96
C ILE A 224 0.89 -8.54 -7.19
N ALA A 225 0.55 -9.27 -8.25
CA ALA A 225 -0.01 -8.69 -9.46
C ALA A 225 -1.54 -8.66 -9.41
N LEU A 226 -2.17 -7.89 -10.31
CA LEU A 226 -3.64 -7.71 -10.31
C LEU A 226 -4.39 -9.04 -10.45
N THR A 227 -3.89 -9.96 -11.29
CA THR A 227 -4.51 -11.28 -11.46
C THR A 227 -4.30 -12.22 -10.27
N ASN A 228 -3.37 -11.92 -9.36
CA ASN A 228 -3.29 -12.63 -8.07
C ASN A 228 -4.32 -12.11 -7.07
N VAL A 229 -4.77 -10.85 -7.22
CA VAL A 229 -5.79 -10.24 -6.36
C VAL A 229 -7.19 -10.70 -6.73
N ALA A 230 -7.47 -10.78 -8.04
CA ALA A 230 -8.66 -11.42 -8.59
C ALA A 230 -8.37 -12.92 -8.75
N GLU A 231 -8.69 -13.71 -7.72
CA GLU A 231 -8.20 -15.09 -7.51
C GLU A 231 -8.55 -16.05 -8.66
N ASN A 232 -9.52 -15.67 -9.50
CA ASN A 232 -9.92 -16.41 -10.68
C ASN A 232 -10.54 -15.49 -11.77
N LYS A 233 -10.80 -16.05 -12.96
CA LYS A 233 -11.34 -15.34 -14.12
C LYS A 233 -12.70 -14.68 -13.88
N SER A 234 -13.55 -15.26 -13.02
CA SER A 234 -14.86 -14.70 -12.69
C SER A 234 -14.70 -13.41 -11.89
N GLU A 235 -13.82 -13.41 -10.89
CA GLU A 235 -13.51 -12.21 -10.10
C GLU A 235 -12.89 -11.11 -10.95
N LEU A 236 -11.96 -11.46 -11.84
CA LEU A 236 -11.35 -10.50 -12.75
C LEU A 236 -12.43 -9.86 -13.65
N THR A 237 -13.37 -10.65 -14.15
CA THR A 237 -14.51 -10.16 -14.95
C THR A 237 -15.41 -9.20 -14.14
N LYS A 238 -15.70 -9.51 -12.88
CA LYS A 238 -16.48 -8.62 -11.98
C LYS A 238 -15.75 -7.30 -11.74
N LEU A 239 -14.45 -7.36 -11.46
CA LEU A 239 -13.58 -6.20 -11.28
C LEU A 239 -13.58 -5.32 -12.53
N MET A 240 -13.38 -5.91 -13.72
CA MET A 240 -13.43 -5.21 -15.00
C MET A 240 -14.78 -4.50 -15.21
N LYS A 241 -15.89 -5.24 -15.03
CA LYS A 241 -17.24 -4.71 -15.22
C LYS A 241 -17.53 -3.53 -14.28
N TYR A 242 -17.17 -3.67 -13.00
CA TYR A 242 -17.32 -2.59 -12.03
C TYR A 242 -16.48 -1.38 -12.43
N THR A 243 -15.25 -1.61 -12.86
CA THR A 243 -14.33 -0.54 -13.24
C THR A 243 -14.86 0.29 -14.41
N LYS A 244 -15.36 -0.37 -15.46
CA LYS A 244 -16.01 0.31 -16.61
C LYS A 244 -17.25 1.10 -16.18
N ALA A 245 -18.09 0.52 -15.33
CA ALA A 245 -19.29 1.20 -14.82
C ALA A 245 -18.96 2.45 -14.00
N ASP A 246 -17.90 2.40 -13.19
CA ASP A 246 -17.45 3.55 -12.41
C ASP A 246 -16.88 4.66 -13.32
N LEU A 247 -16.05 4.30 -14.32
CA LEU A 247 -15.55 5.27 -15.32
C LEU A 247 -16.69 5.99 -16.06
N LEU A 248 -17.72 5.25 -16.50
CA LEU A 248 -18.92 5.85 -17.10
C LEU A 248 -19.64 6.81 -16.13
N ASN A 249 -19.67 6.47 -14.84
CA ASN A 249 -20.27 7.34 -13.82
C ASN A 249 -19.42 8.59 -13.55
N GLN A 250 -18.10 8.47 -13.51
CA GLN A 250 -17.18 9.61 -13.43
C GLN A 250 -17.38 10.55 -14.63
N ASN A 251 -17.56 9.99 -15.83
CA ASN A 251 -17.77 10.76 -17.05
C ASN A 251 -18.98 11.71 -16.99
N LYS A 252 -20.03 11.37 -16.24
CA LYS A 252 -21.18 12.26 -16.04
C LYS A 252 -20.80 13.61 -15.41
N LYS A 253 -19.68 13.66 -14.71
CA LYS A 253 -19.14 14.87 -14.08
C LYS A 253 -18.03 15.51 -14.91
N ILE A 254 -17.10 14.71 -15.43
CA ILE A 254 -15.90 15.23 -16.09
C ILE A 254 -16.04 15.38 -17.61
N GLY A 255 -16.91 14.61 -18.27
CA GLY A 255 -17.15 14.69 -19.72
C GLY A 255 -15.92 14.38 -20.59
N MET A 256 -14.92 13.69 -20.05
CA MET A 256 -13.59 13.50 -20.67
C MET A 256 -13.20 12.04 -20.88
N VAL A 257 -14.04 11.08 -20.46
CA VAL A 257 -13.77 9.64 -20.59
C VAL A 257 -14.03 9.19 -22.03
N PHE A 258 -13.15 8.35 -22.57
CA PHE A 258 -13.31 7.70 -23.88
C PHE A 258 -14.31 6.55 -23.78
N THR A 259 -15.60 6.88 -23.75
CA THR A 259 -16.67 5.91 -23.45
C THR A 259 -16.78 4.76 -24.45
N ASP A 260 -16.39 5.00 -25.71
CA ASP A 260 -16.37 4.05 -26.81
C ASP A 260 -15.18 3.07 -26.75
N GLN A 261 -14.11 3.43 -26.05
CA GLN A 261 -12.88 2.64 -25.93
C GLN A 261 -12.77 1.86 -24.62
N LEU A 262 -13.78 1.94 -23.74
CA LEU A 262 -13.74 1.26 -22.43
C LEU A 262 -13.63 -0.26 -22.55
N ASP A 263 -14.05 -0.84 -23.67
CA ASP A 263 -13.94 -2.28 -23.90
C ASP A 263 -12.52 -2.75 -24.23
N ASP A 264 -11.65 -1.84 -24.70
CA ASP A 264 -10.25 -2.11 -25.04
C ASP A 264 -9.31 -2.01 -23.83
N LEU A 265 -9.82 -1.54 -22.69
CA LEU A 265 -9.03 -1.44 -21.45
C LEU A 265 -8.52 -2.81 -21.01
N THR A 266 -7.19 -2.92 -20.88
CA THR A 266 -6.52 -4.18 -20.52
C THR A 266 -6.42 -4.35 -19.00
N PHE A 267 -6.76 -5.53 -18.48
CA PHE A 267 -6.66 -5.88 -17.07
C PHE A 267 -5.76 -7.10 -16.90
N ASP A 268 -4.45 -6.84 -16.99
CA ASP A 268 -3.41 -7.86 -16.82
C ASP A 268 -2.48 -7.51 -15.63
N ASN A 269 -1.34 -8.18 -15.55
CA ASN A 269 -0.38 -7.97 -14.48
C ASN A 269 0.44 -6.68 -14.58
N SER A 270 0.35 -5.95 -15.70
CA SER A 270 1.00 -4.65 -15.90
C SER A 270 0.12 -3.48 -15.41
N ARG A 271 -1.20 -3.69 -15.30
CA ARG A 271 -2.17 -2.68 -14.85
C ARG A 271 -1.80 -2.14 -13.45
N PRO A 272 -1.51 -0.84 -13.32
CA PRO A 272 -1.20 -0.26 -12.02
C PRO A 272 -2.40 -0.34 -11.07
N PHE A 273 -2.16 -0.82 -9.85
CA PHE A 273 -3.16 -0.83 -8.79
C PHE A 273 -2.50 -0.68 -7.42
N TYR A 274 -3.28 -0.33 -6.40
CA TYR A 274 -2.80 -0.34 -5.02
C TYR A 274 -3.87 -0.82 -4.05
N PHE A 275 -3.47 -1.37 -2.91
CA PHE A 275 -4.39 -1.80 -1.87
C PHE A 275 -4.98 -0.61 -1.09
N TYR A 276 -6.20 -0.79 -0.59
CA TYR A 276 -6.72 -0.01 0.53
C TYR A 276 -7.39 -0.96 1.53
N GLU A 277 -8.01 -0.44 2.60
CA GLU A 277 -8.57 -1.24 3.70
C GLU A 277 -9.52 -2.34 3.21
N ASN A 278 -10.37 -2.04 2.25
CA ASN A 278 -11.48 -2.94 1.87
C ASN A 278 -11.46 -3.30 0.39
N GLY A 279 -10.33 -3.17 -0.30
CA GLY A 279 -10.25 -3.51 -1.72
C GLY A 279 -8.95 -3.03 -2.36
N ILE A 280 -9.04 -2.72 -3.65
CA ILE A 280 -7.96 -2.12 -4.42
C ILE A 280 -8.42 -0.84 -5.13
N VAL A 281 -7.48 -0.02 -5.55
CA VAL A 281 -7.71 1.06 -6.50
C VAL A 281 -6.96 0.72 -7.78
N VAL A 282 -7.67 0.66 -8.89
CA VAL A 282 -7.11 0.48 -10.24
C VAL A 282 -6.79 1.86 -10.80
N LYS A 283 -5.60 2.04 -11.37
CA LYS A 283 -5.14 3.32 -11.93
C LYS A 283 -4.91 3.22 -13.43
N PHE A 284 -5.21 4.30 -14.12
CA PHE A 284 -5.10 4.44 -15.56
C PHE A 284 -4.02 5.46 -15.92
N GLN A 285 -3.24 5.17 -16.96
CA GLN A 285 -2.28 6.13 -17.51
C GLN A 285 -3.01 7.34 -18.11
N HIS A 286 -2.28 8.43 -18.35
CA HIS A 286 -2.81 9.50 -19.20
C HIS A 286 -3.22 8.95 -20.58
N TYR A 287 -4.29 9.48 -21.15
CA TYR A 287 -4.84 9.07 -22.46
C TYR A 287 -5.33 7.62 -22.56
N GLU A 288 -5.34 6.87 -21.46
CA GLU A 288 -5.76 5.48 -21.54
C GLU A 288 -7.28 5.33 -21.43
N ALA A 289 -7.89 6.01 -20.46
CA ALA A 289 -9.34 5.99 -20.25
C ALA A 289 -10.00 7.35 -20.50
N ALA A 290 -9.22 8.43 -20.55
CA ALA A 290 -9.73 9.80 -20.66
C ALA A 290 -8.67 10.76 -21.22
N ALA A 291 -9.12 11.95 -21.65
CA ALA A 291 -8.24 13.03 -22.09
C ALA A 291 -7.24 13.44 -20.99
N TYR A 292 -6.05 13.93 -21.37
CA TYR A 292 -4.96 14.32 -20.44
C TYR A 292 -5.41 15.24 -19.30
N VAL A 293 -6.28 16.21 -19.61
CA VAL A 293 -6.78 17.19 -18.64
C VAL A 293 -7.61 16.56 -17.51
N ALA A 294 -8.13 15.35 -17.70
CA ALA A 294 -8.79 14.58 -16.65
C ALA A 294 -7.79 13.94 -15.66
N GLY A 295 -6.50 13.96 -15.99
CA GLY A 295 -5.42 13.31 -15.24
C GLY A 295 -5.45 11.79 -15.34
N MET A 296 -4.66 11.14 -14.49
CA MET A 296 -4.64 9.69 -14.33
C MET A 296 -5.83 9.23 -13.49
N LEU A 297 -6.87 8.72 -14.15
CA LEU A 297 -8.08 8.26 -13.47
C LEU A 297 -7.79 7.08 -12.53
N GLU A 298 -8.55 7.03 -11.44
CA GLU A 298 -8.51 5.97 -10.45
C GLU A 298 -9.93 5.43 -10.22
N VAL A 299 -10.04 4.12 -10.04
CA VAL A 299 -11.29 3.45 -9.69
C VAL A 299 -11.10 2.61 -8.45
N LYS A 300 -11.83 2.96 -7.39
CA LYS A 300 -11.80 2.25 -6.11
C LYS A 300 -12.76 1.06 -6.15
N VAL A 301 -12.22 -0.16 -6.14
CA VAL A 301 -12.97 -1.41 -6.23
C VAL A 301 -12.95 -2.15 -4.89
N PRO A 302 -14.08 -2.21 -4.16
CA PRO A 302 -14.19 -3.00 -2.93
C PRO A 302 -14.05 -4.51 -3.18
N TYR A 303 -13.47 -5.24 -2.22
CA TYR A 303 -13.40 -6.71 -2.28
C TYR A 303 -14.79 -7.33 -2.41
N SER A 304 -15.82 -6.77 -1.76
CA SER A 304 -17.20 -7.25 -1.86
C SER A 304 -17.80 -7.19 -3.27
N VAL A 305 -17.13 -6.54 -4.22
CA VAL A 305 -17.56 -6.50 -5.63
C VAL A 305 -17.09 -7.74 -6.39
N PHE A 306 -15.86 -8.20 -6.12
CA PHE A 306 -15.22 -9.21 -6.96
C PHE A 306 -14.85 -10.50 -6.23
N ARG A 307 -14.71 -10.49 -4.91
CA ARG A 307 -14.45 -11.65 -4.05
C ARG A 307 -15.73 -12.18 -3.40
#